data_AF-A0A928A5Q0-F1
#
_entry.id   AF-A0A928A5Q0-F1
#
_cell.length_a   1.000
_cell.length_b   1.000
_cell.length_c   1.000
_cell.angle_alpha   90.00
_cell.angle_beta   90.00
_cell.angle_gamma   90.00
#
_symmetry.space_group_name_H-M   'P 1'
#
loop_
_entity.id
_entity.type
_entity.pdbx_description
1 polymer ?
#
loop_
_entity_poly.entity_id
_entity_poly.type
_entity_poly.pdbx_seq_one_letter_code
_entity_poly.pdbx_strand_id
1 'polypeptide(L)'
;MENQKINFSLRTDLAYDSVKSYESSVINGLIETKEVIKGVEITKHIVKEQAREILNKAPGIYYTIDINEQNYHDHNISKDIENIVAGVLLELIESRNLKGKNALVVGLGNANITPDAIGPYVVDNIVVTRHLDLNEELHSGYSVVSAISPGVMGTTGIETYDIIEAVRNKINIDYIIVVDALCSSSIARVNKTIQITDTGIQPGSGVGNKRKEISFNTMRIPVFAVGIPTVVDAVTIASNTLDYVIKYLNLEYNNMVSSVNKLSPNGIGIEYDNVEEPNSDVKEHFLGQIGLLNQEELKVLFQDVLTPNGYNLMVTSKDIDAEVEDLSKIVAWGINKALHENFMEEI
;
A
#
# COMPACT_ATOMS: atom_id res chain seq x y z
N MET A 1 -33.47 15.31 13.32
CA MET A 1 -32.04 15.40 13.01
C MET A 1 -31.66 14.04 12.47
N GLU A 2 -31.47 13.95 11.16
CA GLU A 2 -31.25 12.68 10.46
C GLU A 2 -29.94 12.04 10.93
N ASN A 3 -30.02 10.79 11.35
CA ASN A 3 -28.87 9.92 11.57
C ASN A 3 -28.11 9.79 10.24
N GLN A 4 -27.07 10.60 10.05
CA GLN A 4 -26.02 10.28 9.10
C GLN A 4 -25.38 8.97 9.59
N LYS A 5 -25.75 7.86 8.96
CA LYS A 5 -24.94 6.64 8.99
C LYS A 5 -23.57 7.02 8.46
N ILE A 6 -22.61 7.24 9.36
CA ILE A 6 -21.22 7.35 8.98
C ILE A 6 -20.82 5.93 8.55
N ASN A 7 -20.69 5.73 7.24
CA ASN A 7 -20.18 4.48 6.68
C ASN A 7 -18.69 4.38 7.06
N PHE A 8 -18.38 3.64 8.11
CA PHE A 8 -17.01 3.42 8.56
C PHE A 8 -16.42 2.22 7.84
N SER A 9 -15.98 2.41 6.60
CA SER A 9 -15.09 1.45 5.95
C SER A 9 -13.71 1.56 6.60
N LEU A 10 -13.08 0.43 6.96
CA LEU A 10 -11.66 0.36 7.34
C LEU A 10 -10.84 1.28 6.44
N ARG A 11 -10.11 2.21 7.07
CA ARG A 11 -9.31 3.26 6.41
C ARG A 11 -7.99 2.67 5.91
N THR A 12 -8.07 1.72 4.98
CA THR A 12 -6.92 1.06 4.36
C THR A 12 -6.97 1.16 2.85
N ASP A 13 -5.87 1.66 2.29
CA ASP A 13 -5.69 1.73 0.84
C ASP A 13 -5.17 0.39 0.29
N LEU A 14 -4.64 -0.48 1.15
CA LEU A 14 -4.13 -1.81 0.80
C LEU A 14 -5.29 -2.80 0.57
N ALA A 15 -5.35 -3.40 -0.62
CA ALA A 15 -6.34 -4.41 -0.98
C ALA A 15 -6.18 -5.68 -0.15
N TYR A 16 -4.95 -6.06 0.18
CA TYR A 16 -4.67 -7.21 1.04
C TYR A 16 -5.35 -7.11 2.42
N ASP A 17 -5.36 -5.91 3.01
CA ASP A 17 -6.04 -5.65 4.29
C ASP A 17 -7.55 -5.81 4.19
N SER A 18 -8.10 -5.36 3.07
CA SER A 18 -9.54 -5.46 2.79
C SER A 18 -9.96 -6.91 2.62
N VAL A 19 -9.10 -7.74 1.99
CA VAL A 19 -9.34 -9.17 1.83
C VAL A 19 -9.20 -9.90 3.16
N LYS A 20 -8.13 -9.66 3.94
CA LYS A 20 -7.92 -10.34 5.25
C LYS A 20 -9.00 -10.07 6.29
N SER A 21 -9.77 -8.99 6.13
CA SER A 21 -10.91 -8.68 6.99
C SER A 21 -12.07 -9.66 6.82
N TYR A 22 -12.05 -10.48 5.77
CA TYR A 22 -13.04 -11.50 5.45
C TYR A 22 -12.35 -12.86 5.20
N GLU A 23 -12.96 -13.97 5.59
CA GLU A 23 -12.45 -15.28 5.16
C GLU A 23 -12.59 -15.40 3.63
N SER A 24 -11.48 -15.67 2.92
CA SER A 24 -11.42 -15.76 1.45
C SER A 24 -12.42 -16.78 0.86
N SER A 25 -12.91 -17.73 1.66
CA SER A 25 -13.93 -18.73 1.31
C SER A 25 -15.36 -18.18 1.19
N VAL A 26 -15.62 -16.95 1.65
CA VAL A 26 -16.97 -16.36 1.75
C VAL A 26 -17.26 -15.35 0.63
N ILE A 27 -16.23 -14.82 -0.04
CA ILE A 27 -16.40 -13.76 -1.04
C ILE A 27 -16.54 -14.36 -2.46
N ASN A 28 -17.76 -14.35 -2.98
CA ASN A 28 -18.01 -14.68 -4.39
C ASN A 28 -17.27 -13.70 -5.30
N GLY A 29 -16.37 -14.22 -6.14
CA GLY A 29 -15.66 -13.43 -7.16
C GLY A 29 -14.24 -12.99 -6.78
N LEU A 30 -13.71 -13.44 -5.66
CA LEU A 30 -12.30 -13.30 -5.31
C LEU A 30 -11.53 -14.60 -5.65
N ILE A 31 -10.41 -14.49 -6.36
CA ILE A 31 -9.48 -15.60 -6.57
C ILE A 31 -8.15 -15.20 -5.96
N GLU A 32 -7.62 -16.03 -5.07
CA GLU A 32 -6.34 -15.82 -4.40
C GLU A 32 -5.33 -16.88 -4.89
N THR A 33 -4.11 -16.45 -5.19
CA THR A 33 -2.99 -17.32 -5.53
C THR A 33 -1.75 -16.83 -4.80
N LYS A 34 -1.06 -17.73 -4.12
CA LYS A 34 0.16 -17.43 -3.37
C LYS A 34 1.35 -18.10 -4.01
N GLU A 35 2.43 -17.37 -4.13
CA GLU A 35 3.72 -17.84 -4.62
C GLU A 35 4.82 -17.34 -3.69
N VAL A 36 5.88 -18.13 -3.50
CA VAL A 36 7.05 -17.71 -2.73
C VAL A 36 8.25 -17.73 -3.67
N ILE A 37 8.81 -16.55 -3.94
CA ILE A 37 9.97 -16.38 -4.81
C ILE A 37 11.12 -15.87 -3.95
N LYS A 38 12.20 -16.65 -3.86
CA LYS A 38 13.42 -16.31 -3.09
C LYS A 38 13.15 -15.90 -1.62
N GLY A 39 12.13 -16.49 -0.99
CA GLY A 39 11.75 -16.18 0.40
C GLY A 39 10.87 -14.94 0.57
N VAL A 40 10.36 -14.36 -0.52
CA VAL A 40 9.36 -13.28 -0.52
C VAL A 40 8.00 -13.88 -0.89
N GLU A 41 6.99 -13.66 -0.04
CA GLU A 41 5.62 -14.09 -0.33
C GLU A 41 4.95 -13.09 -1.27
N ILE A 42 4.42 -13.59 -2.38
CA ILE A 42 3.68 -12.83 -3.37
C ILE A 42 2.26 -13.38 -3.38
N THR A 43 1.30 -12.53 -3.02
CA THR A 43 -0.12 -12.88 -3.07
C THR A 43 -0.79 -12.13 -4.21
N LYS A 44 -1.37 -12.87 -5.15
CA LYS A 44 -2.17 -12.37 -6.27
C LYS A 44 -3.65 -12.52 -5.93
N HIS A 45 -4.36 -11.40 -5.87
CA HIS A 45 -5.80 -11.34 -5.74
C HIS A 45 -6.43 -10.86 -7.05
N ILE A 46 -7.33 -11.65 -7.62
CA ILE A 46 -8.17 -11.24 -8.75
C ILE A 46 -9.55 -10.90 -8.19
N VAL A 47 -9.89 -9.61 -8.24
CA VAL A 47 -11.16 -9.06 -7.75
C VAL A 47 -12.12 -8.92 -8.95
N LYS A 48 -13.24 -9.65 -8.93
CA LYS A 48 -14.32 -9.49 -9.94
C LYS A 48 -15.37 -8.49 -9.47
N GLU A 49 -16.26 -8.06 -10.37
CA GLU A 49 -17.32 -7.07 -10.08
C GLU A 49 -18.19 -7.45 -8.86
N GLN A 50 -18.45 -8.74 -8.66
CA GLN A 50 -19.24 -9.25 -7.53
C GLN A 50 -18.62 -8.96 -6.16
N ALA A 51 -17.28 -8.87 -6.10
CA ALA A 51 -16.55 -8.60 -4.87
C ALA A 51 -16.35 -7.10 -4.61
N ARG A 52 -16.71 -6.23 -5.57
CA ARG A 52 -16.49 -4.78 -5.50
C ARG A 52 -17.21 -4.14 -4.31
N GLU A 53 -18.49 -4.44 -4.13
CA GLU A 53 -19.31 -3.84 -3.05
C GLU A 53 -18.87 -4.33 -1.66
N ILE A 54 -18.38 -5.57 -1.57
CA ILE A 54 -17.95 -6.18 -0.31
C ILE A 54 -16.57 -5.63 0.09
N LEU A 55 -15.63 -5.61 -0.86
CA LEU A 55 -14.24 -5.22 -0.61
C LEU A 55 -14.01 -3.71 -0.70
N ASN A 56 -14.97 -2.94 -1.24
CA ASN A 56 -14.80 -1.52 -1.60
C ASN A 56 -13.55 -1.26 -2.48
N LYS A 57 -13.19 -2.23 -3.32
CA LYS A 57 -12.05 -2.12 -4.26
C LYS A 57 -12.51 -2.34 -5.69
N ALA A 58 -11.92 -1.60 -6.62
CA ALA A 58 -12.20 -1.76 -8.04
C ALA A 58 -11.87 -3.19 -8.53
N PRO A 59 -12.64 -3.75 -9.47
CA PRO A 59 -12.32 -5.03 -10.08
C PRO A 59 -11.03 -4.95 -10.90
N GLY A 60 -10.17 -5.96 -10.74
CA GLY A 60 -8.87 -6.04 -11.38
C GLY A 60 -7.94 -7.01 -10.65
N ILE A 61 -6.65 -6.89 -10.95
CA ILE A 61 -5.60 -7.73 -10.37
C ILE A 61 -4.83 -6.89 -9.35
N TYR A 62 -4.60 -7.47 -8.18
CA TYR A 62 -3.82 -6.88 -7.10
C TYR A 62 -2.74 -7.88 -6.68
N TYR A 63 -1.49 -7.47 -6.82
CA TYR A 63 -0.35 -8.18 -6.27
C TYR A 63 0.07 -7.52 -4.98
N THR A 64 0.35 -8.33 -3.96
CA THR A 64 0.93 -7.90 -2.70
C THR A 64 2.23 -8.65 -2.51
N ILE A 65 3.33 -7.93 -2.46
CA ILE A 65 4.69 -8.44 -2.24
C ILE A 65 5.03 -8.15 -0.78
N ASP A 66 5.14 -9.19 0.04
CA ASP A 66 5.45 -9.07 1.46
C ASP A 66 6.97 -9.22 1.68
N ILE A 67 7.60 -8.15 2.19
CA ILE A 67 9.04 -8.06 2.45
C ILE A 67 9.36 -8.03 3.96
N ASN A 68 8.41 -8.38 4.83
CA ASN A 68 8.55 -8.28 6.29
C ASN A 68 9.73 -9.09 6.87
N GLU A 69 10.08 -10.22 6.28
CA GLU A 69 11.22 -11.06 6.72
C GLU A 69 12.56 -10.69 6.07
N GLN A 70 12.55 -9.70 5.17
CA GLN A 70 13.71 -9.36 4.35
C GLN A 70 14.42 -8.12 4.88
N ASN A 71 15.74 -8.21 5.07
CA ASN A 71 16.55 -7.03 5.32
C ASN A 71 16.89 -6.36 3.99
N TYR A 72 15.98 -5.55 3.47
CA TYR A 72 16.14 -4.89 2.18
C TYR A 72 17.26 -3.83 2.13
N HIS A 73 17.91 -3.53 3.26
CA HIS A 73 19.17 -2.78 3.29
C HIS A 73 20.35 -3.59 2.74
N ASP A 74 20.24 -4.92 2.66
CA ASP A 74 21.22 -5.76 1.96
C ASP A 74 21.03 -5.63 0.45
N HIS A 75 22.10 -5.22 -0.24
CA HIS A 75 22.13 -5.02 -1.69
C HIS A 75 21.67 -6.26 -2.49
N ASN A 76 21.97 -7.48 -2.02
CA ASN A 76 21.54 -8.69 -2.73
C ASN A 76 20.04 -8.92 -2.62
N ILE A 77 19.48 -8.67 -1.44
CA ILE A 77 18.05 -8.80 -1.17
C ILE A 77 17.27 -7.71 -1.91
N SER A 78 17.78 -6.47 -1.92
CA SER A 78 17.25 -5.36 -2.74
C SER A 78 17.12 -5.78 -4.20
N LYS A 79 18.20 -6.32 -4.79
CA LYS A 79 18.21 -6.76 -6.20
C LYS A 79 17.16 -7.85 -6.47
N ASP A 80 16.94 -8.74 -5.52
CA ASP A 80 15.92 -9.79 -5.62
C ASP A 80 14.50 -9.22 -5.56
N ILE A 81 14.22 -8.28 -4.65
CA ILE A 81 12.93 -7.59 -4.56
C ILE A 81 12.67 -6.77 -5.84
N GLU A 82 13.68 -6.06 -6.35
CA GLU A 82 13.58 -5.33 -7.62
C GLU A 82 13.18 -6.25 -8.78
N ASN A 83 13.77 -7.45 -8.87
CA ASN A 83 13.44 -8.41 -9.92
C ASN A 83 12.02 -8.96 -9.77
N ILE A 84 11.54 -9.14 -8.53
CA ILE A 84 10.17 -9.55 -8.25
C ILE A 84 9.18 -8.45 -8.66
N VAL A 85 9.44 -7.19 -8.27
CA VAL A 85 8.64 -6.02 -8.68
C VAL A 85 8.60 -5.92 -10.20
N ALA A 86 9.75 -6.09 -10.86
CA ALA A 86 9.84 -6.07 -12.31
C ALA A 86 9.02 -7.18 -12.97
N GLY A 87 9.11 -8.42 -12.48
CA GLY A 87 8.37 -9.56 -13.01
C GLY A 87 6.85 -9.38 -12.89
N VAL A 88 6.37 -8.93 -11.72
CA VAL A 88 4.95 -8.67 -11.48
C VAL A 88 4.44 -7.54 -12.38
N LEU A 89 5.18 -6.44 -12.49
CA LEU A 89 4.79 -5.31 -13.33
C LEU A 89 4.82 -5.67 -14.82
N LEU A 90 5.83 -6.43 -15.26
CA LEU A 90 5.93 -6.93 -16.63
C LEU A 90 4.77 -7.85 -16.99
N GLU A 91 4.36 -8.76 -16.10
CA GLU A 91 3.18 -9.62 -16.30
C GLU A 91 1.92 -8.77 -16.58
N LEU A 92 1.71 -7.70 -15.80
CA LEU A 92 0.59 -6.79 -15.97
C LEU A 92 0.66 -6.02 -17.30
N ILE A 93 1.84 -5.53 -17.68
CA ILE A 93 2.07 -4.80 -18.95
C ILE A 93 1.85 -5.72 -20.15
N GLU A 94 2.40 -6.94 -20.12
CA GLU A 94 2.28 -7.94 -21.19
C GLU A 94 0.84 -8.42 -21.34
N SER A 95 0.10 -8.60 -20.24
CA SER A 95 -1.33 -8.98 -20.27
C SER A 95 -2.20 -7.98 -21.05
N ARG A 96 -1.74 -6.73 -21.19
CA ARG A 96 -2.41 -5.64 -21.91
C ARG A 96 -1.78 -5.35 -23.28
N ASN A 97 -0.78 -6.12 -23.72
CA ASN A 97 0.00 -5.90 -24.96
C ASN A 97 0.67 -4.51 -25.03
N LEU A 98 1.17 -4.02 -23.89
CA LEU A 98 1.77 -2.69 -23.77
C LEU A 98 3.30 -2.69 -23.76
N LYS A 99 3.91 -3.85 -24.04
CA LYS A 99 5.36 -3.99 -24.07
C LYS A 99 5.98 -3.12 -25.17
N GLY A 100 7.01 -2.34 -24.82
CA GLY A 100 7.69 -1.42 -25.74
C GLY A 100 6.87 -0.17 -26.12
N LYS A 101 5.74 0.08 -25.46
CA LYS A 101 4.87 1.25 -25.69
C LYS A 101 5.29 2.45 -24.83
N ASN A 102 4.73 3.62 -25.13
CA ASN A 102 5.06 4.87 -24.46
C ASN A 102 4.47 4.91 -23.05
N ALA A 103 5.33 4.94 -22.03
CA ALA A 103 4.94 4.98 -20.63
C ALA A 103 5.03 6.39 -20.05
N LEU A 104 4.09 6.75 -19.18
CA LEU A 104 4.21 7.88 -18.25
C LEU A 104 4.28 7.36 -16.82
N VAL A 105 5.40 7.56 -16.14
CA VAL A 105 5.54 7.31 -14.70
C VAL A 105 5.16 8.56 -13.93
N VAL A 106 4.24 8.44 -12.97
CA VAL A 106 3.73 9.54 -12.17
C VAL A 106 3.96 9.25 -10.69
N GLY A 107 4.79 10.05 -10.04
CA GLY A 107 5.05 9.98 -8.60
C GLY A 107 4.12 10.90 -7.83
N LEU A 108 3.10 10.34 -7.20
CA LEU A 108 2.16 11.08 -6.37
C LEU A 108 2.72 11.30 -4.96
N GLY A 109 2.33 12.41 -4.36
CA GLY A 109 2.63 12.72 -2.97
C GLY A 109 3.34 14.07 -2.79
N ASN A 110 3.69 14.37 -1.55
CA ASN A 110 4.35 15.60 -1.17
C ASN A 110 5.78 15.31 -0.69
N ALA A 111 6.78 15.74 -1.47
CA ALA A 111 8.19 15.57 -1.14
C ALA A 111 8.62 16.23 0.20
N ASN A 112 7.81 17.13 0.76
CA ASN A 112 8.08 17.76 2.06
C ASN A 112 7.56 16.94 3.27
N ILE A 113 6.83 15.85 3.03
CA ILE A 113 6.29 14.97 4.06
C ILE A 113 6.92 13.60 3.80
N THR A 114 7.92 13.19 4.57
CA THR A 114 8.69 11.96 4.31
C THR A 114 7.82 10.73 3.98
N PRO A 115 6.81 10.34 4.79
CA PRO A 115 6.02 9.16 4.46
C PRO A 115 5.18 9.30 3.18
N ASP A 116 4.93 10.52 2.70
CA ASP A 116 4.20 10.82 1.46
C ASP A 116 5.17 11.15 0.29
N ALA A 117 6.49 11.07 0.51
CA ALA A 117 7.52 11.44 -0.48
C ALA A 117 7.94 10.28 -1.40
N ILE A 118 7.42 9.06 -1.16
CA ILE A 118 7.76 7.86 -1.95
C ILE A 118 7.59 8.08 -3.45
N GLY A 119 6.46 8.63 -3.90
CA GLY A 119 6.22 8.84 -5.33
C GLY A 119 7.26 9.76 -5.98
N PRO A 120 7.47 10.99 -5.45
CA PRO A 120 8.56 11.86 -5.88
C PRO A 120 9.94 11.18 -5.93
N TYR A 121 10.32 10.46 -4.86
CA TYR A 121 11.64 9.81 -4.79
C TYR A 121 11.78 8.64 -5.76
N VAL A 122 10.70 7.90 -6.03
CA VAL A 122 10.71 6.88 -7.07
C VAL A 122 10.96 7.51 -8.43
N VAL A 123 10.26 8.61 -8.75
CA VAL A 123 10.41 9.33 -10.02
C VAL A 123 11.83 9.84 -10.23
N ASP A 124 12.50 10.32 -9.18
CA ASP A 124 13.89 10.79 -9.25
C ASP A 124 14.88 9.70 -9.69
N ASN A 125 14.52 8.43 -9.52
CA ASN A 125 15.32 7.26 -9.89
C ASN A 125 14.83 6.54 -11.16
N ILE A 126 13.82 7.08 -11.86
CA ILE A 126 13.33 6.52 -13.13
C ILE A 126 14.25 6.90 -14.29
N VAL A 127 14.61 5.92 -15.11
CA VAL A 127 15.38 6.14 -16.34
C VAL A 127 14.44 6.70 -17.40
N VAL A 128 14.45 8.02 -17.55
CA VAL A 128 13.65 8.70 -18.58
C VAL A 128 14.34 8.64 -19.93
N THR A 129 13.62 8.22 -20.97
CA THR A 129 14.20 7.95 -22.30
C THR A 129 13.52 8.72 -23.43
N ARG A 130 12.36 9.37 -23.17
CA ARG A 130 11.62 10.11 -24.20
C ARG A 130 12.43 11.20 -24.89
N HIS A 131 13.36 11.85 -24.18
CA HIS A 131 14.21 12.88 -24.78
C HIS A 131 15.20 12.31 -25.81
N LEU A 132 15.63 11.05 -25.64
CA LEU A 132 16.50 10.35 -26.60
C LEU A 132 15.71 9.91 -27.84
N ASP A 133 14.46 9.47 -27.66
CA ASP A 133 13.54 9.15 -28.77
C ASP A 133 13.29 10.37 -29.67
N LEU A 134 13.09 11.55 -29.07
CA LEU A 134 12.93 12.81 -29.82
C LEU A 134 14.16 13.21 -30.65
N ASN A 135 15.35 12.73 -30.27
CA ASN A 135 16.60 12.99 -30.97
C ASN A 135 17.02 11.82 -31.89
N GLU A 136 16.19 10.78 -32.03
CA GLU A 136 16.51 9.54 -32.76
C GLU A 136 17.74 8.77 -32.21
N GLU A 137 18.05 8.95 -30.92
CA GLU A 137 19.21 8.34 -30.24
C GLU A 137 18.84 7.14 -29.36
N LEU A 138 17.57 6.72 -29.38
CA LEU A 138 17.09 5.63 -28.53
C LEU A 138 17.60 4.26 -29.03
N HIS A 139 18.36 3.57 -28.19
CA HIS A 139 18.85 2.22 -28.47
C HIS A 139 17.73 1.16 -28.41
N SER A 140 17.88 0.10 -29.21
CA SER A 140 16.99 -1.07 -29.16
C SER A 140 16.99 -1.68 -27.75
N GLY A 141 15.81 -1.99 -27.21
CA GLY A 141 15.63 -2.57 -25.87
C GLY A 141 15.17 -1.58 -24.79
N TYR A 142 15.13 -0.28 -25.09
CA TYR A 142 14.58 0.74 -24.20
C TYR A 142 13.17 1.16 -24.65
N SER A 143 12.18 1.10 -23.76
CA SER A 143 10.88 1.72 -23.99
C SER A 143 10.97 3.25 -23.90
N VAL A 144 10.02 3.96 -24.53
CA VAL A 144 9.89 5.43 -24.44
C VAL A 144 9.19 5.80 -23.12
N VAL A 145 9.96 6.33 -22.18
CA VAL A 145 9.49 6.63 -20.81
C VAL A 145 9.55 8.13 -20.55
N SER A 146 8.44 8.68 -20.10
CA SER A 146 8.35 10.01 -19.48
C SER A 146 8.08 9.84 -17.99
N ALA A 147 8.59 10.74 -17.15
CA ALA A 147 8.28 10.73 -15.72
C ALA A 147 7.98 12.14 -15.21
N ILE A 148 7.02 12.26 -14.30
CA ILE A 148 6.67 13.51 -13.63
C ILE A 148 6.30 13.24 -12.17
N SER A 149 6.67 14.15 -11.27
CA SER A 149 6.09 14.22 -9.93
C SER A 149 5.24 15.49 -9.81
N PRO A 150 3.91 15.39 -10.01
CA PRO A 150 3.02 16.52 -9.83
C PRO A 150 2.98 16.90 -8.35
N GLY A 151 3.23 18.19 -8.05
CA GLY A 151 3.02 18.69 -6.70
C GLY A 151 1.57 18.50 -6.21
N VAL A 152 1.35 18.62 -4.91
CA VAL A 152 0.01 18.52 -4.31
C VAL A 152 -0.81 19.79 -4.55
N MET A 153 -2.14 19.67 -4.60
CA MET A 153 -3.05 20.81 -4.79
C MET A 153 -2.77 21.96 -3.80
N GLY A 154 -2.37 21.65 -2.57
CA GLY A 154 -2.05 22.65 -1.55
C GLY A 154 -0.88 23.58 -1.92
N THR A 155 0.03 23.15 -2.80
CA THR A 155 1.18 23.95 -3.23
C THR A 155 1.00 24.49 -4.65
N THR A 156 0.35 23.75 -5.53
CA THR A 156 0.20 24.10 -6.95
C THR A 156 -1.09 24.84 -7.26
N GLY A 157 -2.13 24.68 -6.43
CA GLY A 157 -3.50 25.13 -6.72
C GLY A 157 -4.20 24.35 -7.84
N ILE A 158 -3.57 23.29 -8.36
CA ILE A 158 -4.09 22.46 -9.46
C ILE A 158 -4.18 21.02 -8.95
N GLU A 159 -5.31 20.36 -9.22
CA GLU A 159 -5.46 18.95 -8.88
C GLU A 159 -4.51 18.08 -9.71
N THR A 160 -3.93 17.07 -9.06
CA THR A 160 -2.96 16.19 -9.70
C THR A 160 -3.53 15.50 -10.94
N TYR A 161 -4.82 15.13 -10.90
CA TYR A 161 -5.55 14.60 -12.05
C TYR A 161 -5.49 15.55 -13.26
N ASP A 162 -5.74 16.84 -13.07
CA ASP A 162 -5.81 17.81 -14.16
C ASP A 162 -4.42 18.02 -14.79
N ILE A 163 -3.34 17.94 -13.99
CA ILE A 163 -1.95 17.98 -14.47
C ILE A 163 -1.66 16.75 -15.35
N ILE A 164 -1.99 15.56 -14.86
CA ILE A 164 -1.75 14.30 -15.59
C ILE A 164 -2.55 14.29 -16.90
N GLU A 165 -3.81 14.72 -16.87
CA GLU A 165 -4.66 14.83 -18.06
C GLU A 165 -4.08 15.81 -19.08
N ALA A 166 -3.62 16.99 -18.64
CA ALA A 166 -2.99 17.98 -19.52
C ALA A 166 -1.73 17.43 -20.20
N VAL A 167 -0.88 16.71 -19.46
CA VAL A 167 0.31 16.06 -20.02
C VAL A 167 -0.09 14.97 -21.02
N ARG A 168 -1.01 14.08 -20.64
CA ARG A 168 -1.53 13.02 -21.51
C ARG A 168 -2.10 13.56 -22.83
N ASN A 169 -2.81 14.68 -22.79
CA ASN A 169 -3.39 15.27 -24.00
C ASN A 169 -2.33 15.91 -24.91
N LYS A 170 -1.14 16.24 -24.37
CA LYS A 170 -0.08 16.93 -25.11
C LYS A 170 0.98 16.00 -25.68
N ILE A 171 1.27 14.89 -25.00
CA ILE A 171 2.28 13.91 -25.42
C ILE A 171 1.65 12.53 -25.65
N ASN A 172 2.18 11.77 -26.61
CA ASN A 172 1.69 10.43 -26.89
C ASN A 172 2.09 9.47 -25.76
N ILE A 173 1.10 9.02 -24.98
CA ILE A 173 1.25 8.07 -23.88
C ILE A 173 0.26 6.92 -24.10
N ASP A 174 0.77 5.70 -24.07
CA ASP A 174 -0.04 4.50 -24.23
C ASP A 174 -0.56 3.98 -22.89
N TYR A 175 0.20 4.16 -21.80
CA TYR A 175 -0.20 3.77 -20.44
C TYR A 175 0.52 4.58 -19.35
N ILE A 176 -0.05 4.56 -18.15
CA ILE A 176 0.47 5.29 -16.98
C ILE A 176 0.87 4.28 -15.90
N ILE A 177 2.02 4.48 -15.26
CA ILE A 177 2.39 3.84 -14.00
C ILE A 177 2.36 4.92 -12.93
N VAL A 178 1.48 4.78 -11.95
CA VAL A 178 1.32 5.71 -10.83
C VAL A 178 1.97 5.10 -9.60
N VAL A 179 2.75 5.89 -8.87
CA VAL A 179 3.39 5.46 -7.62
C VAL A 179 2.86 6.33 -6.50
N ASP A 180 2.32 5.71 -5.45
CA ASP A 180 1.67 6.40 -4.35
C ASP A 180 2.06 5.81 -2.99
N ALA A 181 2.02 6.63 -1.95
CA ALA A 181 2.10 6.17 -0.56
C ALA A 181 0.72 5.73 -0.09
N LEU A 182 0.63 4.53 0.50
CA LEU A 182 -0.63 3.95 0.97
C LEU A 182 -0.75 4.05 2.50
N CYS A 183 -1.98 4.05 3.00
CA CYS A 183 -2.27 3.82 4.42
C CYS A 183 -2.63 2.34 4.65
N SER A 184 -1.96 1.67 5.61
CA SER A 184 -2.31 0.30 6.02
C SER A 184 -3.20 0.28 7.27
N SER A 185 -3.96 -0.80 7.45
CA SER A 185 -4.65 -1.11 8.71
C SER A 185 -3.81 -1.95 9.68
N SER A 186 -2.57 -2.29 9.34
CA SER A 186 -1.67 -3.06 10.21
C SER A 186 -0.29 -2.46 10.28
N ILE A 187 0.22 -2.38 11.51
CA ILE A 187 1.56 -1.88 11.78
C ILE A 187 2.64 -2.82 11.22
N ALA A 188 2.34 -4.13 11.11
CA ALA A 188 3.28 -5.13 10.62
C ALA A 188 3.63 -4.95 9.13
N ARG A 189 2.81 -4.21 8.36
CA ARG A 189 2.98 -4.02 6.91
C ARG A 189 3.55 -2.67 6.52
N VAL A 190 3.68 -1.74 7.47
CA VAL A 190 4.30 -0.43 7.22
C VAL A 190 5.74 -0.63 6.79
N ASN A 191 6.10 -0.06 5.62
CA ASN A 191 7.41 -0.16 4.97
C ASN A 191 7.87 -1.60 4.70
N LYS A 192 6.91 -2.53 4.67
CA LYS A 192 7.17 -3.98 4.59
C LYS A 192 6.31 -4.67 3.53
N THR A 193 5.62 -3.91 2.70
CA THR A 193 4.75 -4.45 1.66
C THR A 193 4.76 -3.53 0.45
N ILE A 194 4.75 -4.10 -0.74
CA ILE A 194 4.57 -3.36 -1.99
C ILE A 194 3.33 -3.93 -2.68
N GLN A 195 2.39 -3.07 -3.04
CA GLN A 195 1.18 -3.45 -3.78
C GLN A 195 1.28 -2.97 -5.22
N ILE A 196 0.96 -3.84 -6.18
CA ILE A 196 0.90 -3.48 -7.61
C ILE A 196 -0.48 -3.87 -8.15
N THR A 197 -1.15 -2.97 -8.86
CA THR A 197 -2.49 -3.23 -9.43
C THR A 197 -2.68 -2.60 -10.81
N ASP A 198 -3.60 -3.16 -11.61
CA ASP A 198 -4.01 -2.62 -12.91
C ASP A 198 -5.29 -1.77 -12.87
N THR A 199 -5.79 -1.50 -11.66
CA THR A 199 -7.01 -0.72 -11.44
C THR A 199 -6.78 0.79 -11.36
N GLY A 200 -5.54 1.21 -11.15
CA GLY A 200 -5.14 2.59 -10.89
C GLY A 200 -5.33 3.00 -9.42
N ILE A 201 -5.44 4.31 -9.18
CA ILE A 201 -5.65 4.89 -7.85
C ILE A 201 -7.11 5.29 -7.70
N GLN A 202 -7.81 4.61 -6.79
CA GLN A 202 -9.20 4.92 -6.47
C GLN A 202 -9.29 5.91 -5.29
N PRO A 203 -10.24 6.87 -5.31
CA PRO A 203 -10.41 7.81 -4.21
C PRO A 203 -10.86 7.09 -2.94
N GLY A 204 -10.08 7.23 -1.88
CA GLY A 204 -10.52 6.96 -0.51
C GLY A 204 -9.52 6.17 0.32
N SER A 205 -8.66 6.88 1.07
CA SER A 205 -8.78 7.01 2.53
C SER A 205 -7.62 7.82 3.17
N GLY A 206 -6.47 7.96 2.48
CA GLY A 206 -5.41 8.90 2.83
C GLY A 206 -5.88 10.37 2.95
N VAL A 207 -5.77 10.95 4.14
CA VAL A 207 -6.03 12.37 4.49
C VAL A 207 -7.33 12.96 3.91
N GLY A 208 -8.50 12.32 4.11
CA GLY A 208 -9.82 12.98 4.12
C GLY A 208 -10.26 13.73 2.85
N ASN A 209 -9.53 13.63 1.74
CA ASN A 209 -9.79 14.41 0.54
C ASN A 209 -10.45 13.56 -0.54
N LYS A 210 -11.49 14.14 -1.16
CA LYS A 210 -12.14 13.60 -2.36
C LYS A 210 -11.23 13.84 -3.59
N ARG A 211 -10.07 13.18 -3.65
CA ARG A 211 -9.21 13.21 -4.84
C ARG A 211 -9.96 12.58 -6.01
N LYS A 212 -9.73 13.06 -7.23
CA LYS A 212 -10.28 12.42 -8.44
C LYS A 212 -9.57 11.09 -8.68
N GLU A 213 -10.33 10.09 -9.14
CA GLU A 213 -9.82 8.76 -9.49
C GLU A 213 -8.83 8.84 -10.65
N ILE A 214 -7.70 8.13 -10.57
CA ILE A 214 -6.74 7.97 -11.66
C ILE A 214 -6.78 6.51 -12.08
N SER A 215 -7.67 6.18 -13.02
CA SER A 215 -7.88 4.82 -13.50
C SER A 215 -8.17 4.79 -14.99
N PHE A 216 -8.33 3.60 -15.55
CA PHE A 216 -8.79 3.44 -16.94
C PHE A 216 -10.12 4.17 -17.20
N ASN A 217 -11.02 4.24 -16.22
CA ASN A 217 -12.33 4.87 -16.38
C ASN A 217 -12.22 6.38 -16.60
N THR A 218 -11.27 7.03 -15.91
CA THR A 218 -11.08 8.48 -15.95
C THR A 218 -10.05 8.91 -16.99
N MET A 219 -8.94 8.18 -17.12
CA MET A 219 -7.83 8.51 -18.02
C MET A 219 -8.00 7.93 -19.43
N ARG A 220 -8.90 6.95 -19.62
CA ARG A 220 -9.15 6.26 -20.90
C ARG A 220 -7.94 5.52 -21.50
N ILE A 221 -6.87 5.39 -20.73
CA ILE A 221 -5.70 4.57 -21.04
C ILE A 221 -5.40 3.66 -19.84
N PRO A 222 -4.71 2.52 -20.02
CA PRO A 222 -4.33 1.65 -18.92
C PRO A 222 -3.52 2.39 -17.85
N VAL A 223 -3.87 2.16 -16.59
CA VAL A 223 -3.19 2.75 -15.43
C VAL A 223 -2.81 1.61 -14.49
N PHE A 224 -1.50 1.44 -14.27
CA PHE A 224 -0.98 0.58 -13.23
C PHE A 224 -0.64 1.42 -12.01
N ALA A 225 -0.97 0.96 -10.82
CA ALA A 225 -0.63 1.64 -9.57
C ALA A 225 0.33 0.77 -8.75
N VAL A 226 1.40 1.39 -8.26
CA VAL A 226 2.34 0.82 -7.30
C VAL A 226 2.19 1.60 -5.99
N GLY A 227 1.82 0.90 -4.93
CA GLY A 227 1.54 1.49 -3.65
C GLY A 227 2.39 0.89 -2.54
N ILE A 228 2.99 1.75 -1.72
CA ILE A 228 3.80 1.33 -0.57
C ILE A 228 3.17 1.86 0.71
N PRO A 229 2.76 1.00 1.67
CA PRO A 229 2.18 1.48 2.90
C PRO A 229 3.23 2.10 3.83
N THR A 230 3.16 3.41 4.05
CA THR A 230 4.14 4.15 4.87
C THR A 230 3.60 4.62 6.20
N VAL A 231 2.26 4.63 6.34
CA VAL A 231 1.57 5.15 7.50
C VAL A 231 0.43 4.24 7.91
N VAL A 232 0.07 4.33 9.18
CA VAL A 232 -1.15 3.75 9.76
C VAL A 232 -1.88 4.86 10.53
N ASP A 233 -3.21 4.80 10.51
CA ASP A 233 -4.06 5.70 11.31
C ASP A 233 -3.83 5.47 12.81
N ALA A 234 -3.69 6.54 13.60
CA ALA A 234 -3.52 6.45 15.05
C ALA A 234 -4.65 5.67 15.73
N VAL A 235 -5.88 5.76 15.22
CA VAL A 235 -7.04 4.98 15.72
C VAL A 235 -6.80 3.49 15.55
N THR A 236 -6.24 3.08 14.41
CA THR A 236 -5.89 1.69 14.14
C THR A 236 -4.81 1.19 15.08
N ILE A 237 -3.79 2.01 15.38
CA ILE A 237 -2.75 1.63 16.34
C ILE A 237 -3.32 1.46 17.75
N ALA A 238 -4.16 2.40 18.20
CA ALA A 238 -4.78 2.33 19.52
C ALA A 238 -5.67 1.08 19.66
N SER A 239 -6.50 0.81 18.64
CA SER A 239 -7.33 -0.39 18.55
C SER A 239 -6.49 -1.67 18.59
N ASN A 240 -5.49 -1.80 17.72
CA ASN A 240 -4.64 -2.99 17.65
C ASN A 240 -3.86 -3.20 18.96
N THR A 241 -3.39 -2.12 19.58
CA THR A 241 -2.68 -2.19 20.87
C THR A 241 -3.60 -2.70 21.97
N LEU A 242 -4.84 -2.21 22.02
CA LEU A 242 -5.82 -2.72 22.99
C LEU A 242 -6.12 -4.20 22.74
N ASP A 243 -6.30 -4.60 21.49
CA ASP A 243 -6.52 -6.01 21.12
C ASP A 243 -5.35 -6.90 21.57
N TYR A 244 -4.11 -6.44 21.41
CA TYR A 244 -2.93 -7.17 21.89
C TYR A 244 -2.85 -7.24 23.41
N VAL A 245 -3.20 -6.18 24.13
CA VAL A 245 -3.29 -6.19 25.59
C VAL A 245 -4.36 -7.19 26.05
N ILE A 246 -5.52 -7.20 25.42
CA ILE A 246 -6.61 -8.14 25.71
C ILE A 246 -6.16 -9.59 25.49
N LYS A 247 -5.51 -9.87 24.36
CA LYS A 247 -4.97 -11.21 24.04
C LYS A 247 -3.89 -11.64 25.03
N TYR A 248 -3.01 -10.72 25.43
CA TYR A 248 -2.01 -10.98 26.48
C TYR A 248 -2.67 -11.35 27.81
N LEU A 249 -3.68 -10.58 28.24
CA LEU A 249 -4.44 -10.86 29.48
C LEU A 249 -5.17 -12.20 29.41
N ASN A 250 -5.69 -12.59 28.23
CA ASN A 250 -6.29 -13.90 28.02
C ASN A 250 -5.28 -15.04 28.23
N LEU A 251 -4.07 -14.89 27.69
CA LEU A 251 -3.00 -15.87 27.89
C LEU A 251 -2.55 -15.96 29.36
N GLU A 252 -2.50 -14.83 30.08
CA GLU A 252 -2.25 -14.83 31.53
C GLU A 252 -3.37 -15.52 32.31
N TYR A 253 -4.63 -15.23 31.99
CA TYR A 253 -5.80 -15.85 32.63
C TYR A 253 -5.82 -17.38 32.45
N ASN A 254 -5.45 -17.86 31.25
CA ASN A 254 -5.34 -19.28 30.94
C ASN A 254 -4.03 -19.93 31.49
N ASN A 255 -3.25 -19.20 32.30
CA ASN A 255 -1.96 -19.62 32.87
C ASN A 255 -0.92 -20.08 31.80
N MET A 256 -1.06 -19.62 30.56
CA MET A 256 -0.13 -19.94 29.47
C MET A 256 1.08 -19.00 29.48
N VAL A 257 0.98 -17.84 30.13
CA VAL A 257 2.12 -16.97 30.45
C VAL A 257 2.31 -17.02 31.97
N SER A 258 3.30 -17.79 32.42
CA SER A 258 3.67 -17.82 33.83
C SER A 258 4.61 -16.64 34.14
N SER A 259 4.65 -16.23 35.41
CA SER A 259 5.47 -15.16 35.98
C SER A 259 7.00 -15.27 35.74
N VAL A 260 7.45 -16.18 34.89
CA VAL A 260 8.83 -16.49 34.50
C VAL A 260 9.30 -15.69 33.26
N ASN A 261 8.38 -15.13 32.45
CA ASN A 261 8.73 -14.31 31.27
C ASN A 261 9.09 -12.85 31.57
N LYS A 262 9.15 -12.45 32.85
CA LYS A 262 9.43 -11.06 33.30
C LYS A 262 10.89 -10.60 33.11
N LEU A 263 11.76 -11.37 32.46
CA LEU A 263 13.21 -11.11 32.44
C LEU A 263 13.89 -11.24 31.06
N SER A 264 13.16 -11.37 29.95
CA SER A 264 13.78 -11.27 28.62
C SER A 264 13.91 -9.79 28.21
N PRO A 265 15.12 -9.27 27.91
CA PRO A 265 15.32 -7.89 27.43
C PRO A 265 14.68 -7.66 26.06
N ASN A 266 14.50 -8.73 25.30
CA ASN A 266 13.78 -8.75 24.04
C ASN A 266 12.37 -9.24 24.37
N GLY A 267 11.38 -8.33 24.27
CA GLY A 267 9.98 -8.61 24.58
C GLY A 267 9.47 -9.91 23.95
N ILE A 268 8.39 -10.46 24.51
CA ILE A 268 7.85 -11.73 24.03
C ILE A 268 7.45 -11.57 22.56
N GLY A 269 8.12 -12.28 21.65
CA GLY A 269 7.78 -12.38 20.23
C GLY A 269 6.50 -13.21 20.04
N ILE A 270 5.43 -12.87 20.76
CA ILE A 270 4.11 -13.47 20.57
C ILE A 270 3.55 -12.88 19.29
N GLU A 271 3.31 -13.73 18.31
CA GLU A 271 2.42 -13.40 17.20
C GLU A 271 0.99 -13.34 17.72
N TYR A 272 0.58 -12.15 18.18
CA TYR A 272 -0.75 -11.92 18.72
C TYR A 272 -1.86 -12.16 17.69
N ASP A 273 -1.56 -12.18 16.40
CA ASP A 273 -2.53 -12.48 15.35
C ASP A 273 -3.10 -13.92 15.47
N ASN A 274 -2.34 -14.85 16.05
CA ASN A 274 -2.72 -16.27 16.21
C ASN A 274 -3.33 -16.59 17.59
N VAL A 275 -3.47 -15.61 18.48
CA VAL A 275 -4.00 -15.81 19.83
C VAL A 275 -5.53 -15.72 19.80
N GLU A 276 -6.20 -16.74 20.36
CA GLU A 276 -7.66 -16.75 20.50
C GLU A 276 -8.16 -15.55 21.30
N GLU A 277 -9.26 -14.96 20.82
CA GLU A 277 -9.91 -13.87 21.54
C GLU A 277 -10.51 -14.37 22.87
N PRO A 278 -10.37 -13.58 23.95
CA PRO A 278 -11.02 -13.92 25.22
C PRO A 278 -12.54 -13.91 25.10
N ASN A 279 -13.18 -14.75 25.92
CA ASN A 279 -14.62 -14.71 26.13
C ASN A 279 -15.09 -13.33 26.61
N SER A 280 -16.34 -12.99 26.34
CA SER A 280 -16.98 -11.73 26.76
C SER A 280 -16.80 -11.44 28.24
N ASP A 281 -16.88 -12.48 29.08
CA ASP A 281 -16.75 -12.36 30.54
C ASP A 281 -15.34 -11.92 30.97
N VAL A 282 -14.31 -12.37 30.24
CA VAL A 282 -12.91 -11.98 30.48
C VAL A 282 -12.66 -10.55 30.02
N LYS A 283 -13.21 -10.18 28.85
CA LYS A 283 -13.15 -8.80 28.35
C LYS A 283 -13.84 -7.83 29.32
N GLU A 284 -15.00 -8.18 29.83
CA GLU A 284 -15.73 -7.38 30.83
C GLU A 284 -14.98 -7.31 32.16
N HIS A 285 -14.38 -8.42 32.62
CA HIS A 285 -13.60 -8.43 33.86
C HIS A 285 -12.42 -7.45 33.85
N PHE A 286 -11.70 -7.35 32.72
CA PHE A 286 -10.51 -6.50 32.61
C PHE A 286 -10.80 -5.07 32.13
N LEU A 287 -11.80 -4.87 31.27
CA LEU A 287 -12.06 -3.57 30.62
C LEU A 287 -13.44 -2.98 30.92
N GLY A 288 -14.28 -3.68 31.71
CA GLY A 288 -15.63 -3.26 32.03
C GLY A 288 -16.48 -3.04 30.78
N GLN A 289 -17.22 -1.94 30.73
CA GLN A 289 -18.11 -1.60 29.62
C GLN A 289 -17.39 -1.39 28.28
N ILE A 290 -16.11 -1.03 28.29
CA ILE A 290 -15.32 -0.85 27.06
C ILE A 290 -15.03 -2.21 26.41
N GLY A 291 -14.81 -3.25 27.21
CA GLY A 291 -14.54 -4.61 26.72
C GLY A 291 -15.73 -5.28 26.03
N LEU A 292 -16.94 -4.74 26.23
CA LEU A 292 -18.17 -5.19 25.59
C LEU A 292 -18.43 -4.53 24.23
N LEU A 293 -17.69 -3.46 23.90
CA LEU A 293 -17.81 -2.78 22.62
C LEU A 293 -17.33 -3.70 21.50
N ASN A 294 -18.05 -3.69 20.37
CA ASN A 294 -17.55 -4.33 19.16
C ASN A 294 -16.39 -3.49 18.55
N GLN A 295 -15.65 -4.06 17.59
CA GLN A 295 -14.50 -3.38 17.00
C GLN A 295 -14.85 -2.04 16.31
N GLU A 296 -16.07 -1.89 15.78
CA GLU A 296 -16.49 -0.65 15.15
C GLU A 296 -16.75 0.45 16.20
N GLU A 297 -17.46 0.11 17.28
CA GLU A 297 -17.75 1.01 18.41
C GLU A 297 -16.46 1.43 19.13
N LEU A 298 -15.53 0.50 19.30
CA LEU A 298 -14.22 0.75 19.89
C LEU A 298 -13.41 1.76 19.05
N LYS A 299 -13.46 1.64 17.71
CA LYS A 299 -12.81 2.57 16.80
C LYS A 299 -13.45 3.95 16.83
N VAL A 300 -14.77 4.05 16.94
CA VAL A 300 -15.47 5.33 17.11
C VAL A 300 -15.03 6.00 18.41
N LEU A 301 -14.97 5.26 19.50
CA LEU A 301 -14.47 5.77 20.78
C LEU A 301 -13.03 6.28 20.64
N PHE A 302 -12.14 5.51 20.03
CA PHE A 302 -10.75 5.94 19.82
C PHE A 302 -10.65 7.16 18.90
N GLN A 303 -11.51 7.25 17.88
CA GLN A 303 -11.55 8.41 17.01
C GLN A 303 -11.95 9.66 17.81
N ASP A 304 -12.99 9.61 18.63
CA ASP A 304 -13.42 10.74 19.45
C ASP A 304 -12.33 11.17 20.46
N VAL A 305 -11.63 10.20 21.05
CA VAL A 305 -10.56 10.45 22.03
C VAL A 305 -9.29 11.01 21.37
N LEU A 306 -8.92 10.50 20.19
CA LEU A 306 -7.69 10.89 19.50
C LEU A 306 -7.84 12.11 18.61
N THR A 307 -9.07 12.48 18.24
CA THR A 307 -9.36 13.64 17.40
C THR A 307 -10.18 14.73 18.11
N PRO A 308 -9.84 15.14 19.35
CA PRO A 308 -10.63 16.13 20.08
C PRO A 308 -10.68 17.50 19.38
N ASN A 309 -9.68 17.78 18.51
CA ASN A 309 -9.60 19.00 17.69
C ASN A 309 -9.88 18.75 16.19
N GLY A 310 -10.29 17.53 15.80
CA GLY A 310 -10.56 17.15 14.41
C GLY A 310 -9.33 16.90 13.54
N TYR A 311 -8.13 16.77 14.12
CA TYR A 311 -6.92 16.39 13.38
C TYR A 311 -6.86 14.87 13.19
N ASN A 312 -6.67 14.42 11.95
CA ASN A 312 -6.37 13.03 11.65
C ASN A 312 -4.87 12.76 11.91
N LEU A 313 -4.57 11.99 12.95
CA LEU A 313 -3.20 11.61 13.29
C LEU A 313 -2.78 10.37 12.50
N MET A 314 -1.61 10.46 11.88
CA MET A 314 -0.93 9.33 11.23
C MET A 314 0.34 9.00 11.98
N VAL A 315 0.70 7.72 11.98
CA VAL A 315 1.89 7.23 12.66
C VAL A 315 2.72 6.43 11.67
N THR A 316 4.04 6.55 11.79
CA THR A 316 5.03 5.89 10.95
C THR A 316 6.25 5.48 11.79
N SER A 317 7.17 4.72 11.18
CA SER A 317 8.44 4.31 11.80
C SER A 317 9.31 5.53 12.14
N LYS A 318 10.19 5.37 13.13
CA LYS A 318 11.17 6.41 13.47
C LYS A 318 12.23 6.58 12.38
N ASP A 319 12.56 5.49 11.70
CA ASP A 319 13.59 5.44 10.67
C ASP A 319 13.00 5.60 9.26
N ILE A 320 11.80 6.18 9.16
CA ILE A 320 11.02 6.34 7.93
C ILE A 320 11.82 7.00 6.80
N ASP A 321 12.72 7.93 7.12
CA ASP A 321 13.53 8.63 6.11
C ASP A 321 14.40 7.63 5.32
N ALA A 322 15.08 6.71 6.01
CA ALA A 322 15.92 5.69 5.36
C ALA A 322 15.07 4.62 4.66
N GLU A 323 13.97 4.19 5.29
CA GLU A 323 13.07 3.17 4.73
C GLU A 323 12.42 3.67 3.43
N VAL A 324 11.95 4.92 3.39
CA VAL A 324 11.39 5.55 2.19
C VAL A 324 12.44 5.71 1.09
N GLU A 325 13.67 6.10 1.45
CA GLU A 325 14.76 6.23 0.48
C GLU A 325 15.07 4.87 -0.18
N ASP A 326 15.25 3.81 0.61
CA ASP A 326 15.60 2.49 0.09
C ASP A 326 14.45 1.84 -0.71
N LEU A 327 13.23 1.92 -0.19
CA LEU A 327 12.04 1.41 -0.91
C LEU A 327 11.81 2.17 -2.21
N SER A 328 12.06 3.48 -2.24
CA SER A 328 11.93 4.26 -3.46
C SER A 328 12.90 3.81 -4.55
N LYS A 329 14.16 3.49 -4.18
CA LYS A 329 15.15 2.94 -5.11
C LYS A 329 14.74 1.56 -5.60
N ILE A 330 14.34 0.66 -4.70
CA ILE A 330 13.89 -0.70 -5.05
C ILE A 330 12.73 -0.66 -6.04
N VAL A 331 11.72 0.17 -5.77
CA VAL A 331 10.56 0.30 -6.65
C VAL A 331 10.95 0.94 -7.99
N ALA A 332 11.77 1.99 -7.99
CA ALA A 332 12.24 2.61 -9.22
C ALA A 332 13.04 1.65 -10.10
N TRP A 333 13.97 0.89 -9.52
CA TRP A 333 14.74 -0.11 -10.25
C TRP A 333 13.87 -1.26 -10.75
N GLY A 334 12.89 -1.70 -9.97
CA GLY A 334 11.88 -2.66 -10.42
C GLY A 334 11.08 -2.15 -11.63
N ILE A 335 10.65 -0.88 -11.61
CA ILE A 335 9.98 -0.24 -12.75
C ILE A 335 10.92 -0.14 -13.95
N ASN A 336 12.15 0.32 -13.77
CA ASN A 336 13.14 0.44 -14.85
C ASN A 336 13.40 -0.92 -15.53
N LYS A 337 13.57 -1.99 -14.74
CA LYS A 337 13.74 -3.37 -15.25
C LYS A 337 12.50 -3.89 -16.00
N ALA A 338 11.29 -3.52 -15.58
CA ALA A 338 10.08 -3.89 -16.31
C ALA A 338 9.92 -3.13 -17.63
N LEU A 339 10.37 -1.88 -17.70
CA LEU A 339 10.23 -1.02 -18.87
C LEU A 339 11.35 -1.17 -19.89
N HIS A 340 12.56 -1.52 -19.47
CA HIS A 340 13.75 -1.58 -20.32
C HIS A 340 14.31 -3.01 -20.33
N GLU A 341 14.19 -3.71 -21.48
CA GLU A 341 14.61 -5.11 -21.63
C GLU A 341 16.13 -5.27 -21.44
N ASN A 342 16.93 -4.31 -21.93
CA ASN A 342 18.38 -4.35 -21.87
C ASN A 342 18.97 -3.85 -20.53
N PHE A 343 18.13 -3.48 -19.56
CA PHE A 343 18.60 -3.02 -18.26
C PHE A 343 19.37 -4.11 -17.49
N MET A 344 19.19 -5.39 -17.85
CA MET A 344 19.88 -6.52 -17.22
C MET A 344 21.32 -6.76 -17.69
N GLU A 345 21.77 -6.17 -18.81
CA GLU A 345 23.11 -6.45 -19.37
C GLU A 345 24.18 -5.41 -18.99
N GLU A 346 23.81 -4.23 -18.51
CA GLU A 346 24.75 -3.09 -18.32
C GLU A 346 25.08 -2.73 -16.85
N ILE A 347 24.63 -3.50 -15.84
CA ILE A 347 24.93 -3.25 -14.41
C ILE A 347 25.60 -4.43 -13.71
#